data_AF-A0A1H8K0V6-F1
#
_entry.id   AF-A0A1H8K0V6-F1
#
_cell.length_a   1.000
_cell.length_b   1.000
_cell.length_c   1.000
_cell.angle_alpha   90.00
_cell.angle_beta   90.00
_cell.angle_gamma   90.00
#
_symmetry.space_group_name_H-M   'P 1'
#
loop_
_entity.id
_entity.type
_entity.pdbx_description
1 polymer ?
#
loop_
_entity_poly.entity_id
_entity_poly.type
_entity_poly.pdbx_seq_one_letter_code
_entity_poly.pdbx_strand_id
1 'polypeptide(L)'
;MNLEQVKQLRKDRNAKVEAIATKINQIRQSAMYSKDYKAQQIRDLEQEMTAIKHDYNARIPRALEELKLEAEKAYISAEYDGLGDNVNVEILKEMRNQEKADELAKSYKGKEELLLELAQKEVDLNSPHAPAYIKALRKLGGYGDAPLEAQFKEQNMSSIQKQRKEQMEAIVREQQTFEIDQAQEHSPLQAAIMAEAYGLK
;
A
#
# COMPACT_ATOMS: atom_id res chain seq x y z
N MET A 1 9.77 0.86 13.89
CA MET A 1 8.86 2.04 13.91
C MET A 1 7.45 1.53 13.67
N ASN A 2 6.38 2.16 14.18
CA ASN A 2 4.99 1.73 13.93
C ASN A 2 4.22 2.76 13.08
N LEU A 3 3.03 2.39 12.60
CA LEU A 3 2.21 3.27 11.75
C LEU A 3 1.81 4.58 12.44
N GLU A 4 1.58 4.56 13.76
CA GLU A 4 1.26 5.79 14.51
C GLU A 4 2.44 6.76 14.60
N GLN A 5 3.66 6.25 14.69
CA GLN A 5 4.86 7.07 14.61
C GLN A 5 4.98 7.74 13.23
N VAL A 6 4.61 7.05 12.15
CA VAL A 6 4.59 7.65 10.80
C VAL A 6 3.51 8.74 10.68
N LYS A 7 2.30 8.47 11.17
CA LYS A 7 1.23 9.49 11.24
C LYS A 7 1.67 10.71 12.04
N GLN A 8 2.39 10.52 13.14
CA GLN A 8 2.94 11.61 13.92
C GLN A 8 3.99 12.40 13.13
N LEU A 9 4.91 11.71 12.42
CA LEU A 9 5.87 12.39 11.55
C LEU A 9 5.19 13.25 10.49
N ARG A 10 4.10 12.76 9.87
CA ARG A 10 3.31 13.51 8.90
C ARG A 10 2.62 14.73 9.53
N LYS A 11 2.00 14.56 10.70
CA LYS A 11 1.41 15.68 11.46
C LYS A 11 2.44 16.75 11.81
N ASP A 12 3.60 16.33 12.33
CA ASP A 12 4.69 17.23 12.70
C ASP A 12 5.23 18.01 11.50
N ARG A 13 5.41 17.32 10.36
CA ARG A 13 5.78 17.94 9.09
C ARG A 13 4.78 19.04 8.73
N ASN A 14 3.50 18.70 8.64
CA ASN A 14 2.46 19.61 8.18
C ASN A 14 2.33 20.83 9.12
N ALA A 15 2.36 20.61 10.43
CA ALA A 15 2.33 21.68 11.42
C ALA A 15 3.53 22.63 11.30
N LYS A 16 4.74 22.11 11.07
CA LYS A 16 5.94 22.93 10.87
C LYS A 16 5.87 23.75 9.58
N VAL A 17 5.45 23.13 8.49
CA VAL A 17 5.29 23.81 7.19
C VAL A 17 4.24 24.92 7.29
N GLU A 18 3.10 24.65 7.92
CA GLU A 18 2.02 25.62 8.12
C GLU A 18 2.44 26.78 9.03
N ALA A 19 3.19 26.49 10.11
CA ALA A 19 3.73 27.52 11.00
C ALA A 19 4.68 28.47 10.25
N ILE A 20 5.55 27.94 9.39
CA ILE A 20 6.46 28.76 8.57
C ILE A 20 5.68 29.56 7.51
N ALA A 21 4.72 28.94 6.82
CA ALA A 21 3.86 29.63 5.86
C ALA A 21 3.09 30.80 6.49
N THR A 22 2.59 30.60 7.72
CA THR A 22 1.92 31.65 8.50
C THR A 22 2.87 32.79 8.84
N LYS A 23 4.10 32.49 9.28
CA LYS A 23 5.14 33.51 9.55
C LYS A 23 5.49 34.31 8.29
N ILE A 24 5.65 33.66 7.14
CA ILE A 24 5.90 34.32 5.86
C ILE A 24 4.78 35.32 5.55
N ASN A 25 3.51 34.91 5.68
CA ASN A 25 2.36 35.78 5.45
C ASN A 25 2.32 36.99 6.41
N GLN A 26 2.61 36.79 7.68
CA GLN A 26 2.69 37.88 8.67
C GLN A 26 3.78 38.90 8.31
N ILE A 27 4.96 38.44 7.89
CA ILE A 27 6.07 39.33 7.46
C ILE A 27 5.69 40.09 6.19
N ARG A 28 5.05 39.44 5.21
CA ARG A 28 4.57 40.08 3.97
C ARG A 28 3.62 41.23 4.29
N GLN A 29 2.63 40.99 5.16
CA GLN A 29 1.58 41.94 5.51
C GLN A 29 2.01 43.03 6.49
N SER A 30 3.10 42.83 7.25
CA SER A 30 3.57 43.80 8.24
C SER A 30 4.02 45.12 7.61
N ALA A 31 3.40 46.24 7.98
CA ALA A 31 3.82 47.57 7.51
C ALA A 31 5.11 48.08 8.19
N MET A 32 5.56 47.43 9.26
CA MET A 32 6.70 47.91 10.07
C MET A 32 8.06 47.57 9.49
N TYR A 33 8.14 46.57 8.61
CA TYR A 33 9.41 46.08 8.08
C TYR A 33 9.75 46.71 6.72
N SER A 34 11.02 47.07 6.54
CA SER A 34 11.54 47.51 5.24
C SER A 34 11.45 46.38 4.21
N LYS A 35 11.39 46.74 2.92
CA LYS A 35 11.30 45.76 1.83
C LYS A 35 12.48 44.78 1.84
N ASP A 36 13.69 45.27 2.04
CA ASP A 36 14.90 44.44 2.06
C ASP A 36 14.91 43.47 3.24
N TYR A 37 14.46 43.91 4.41
CA TYR A 37 14.34 43.05 5.58
C TYR A 37 13.29 41.95 5.37
N LYS A 38 12.12 42.30 4.81
CA LYS A 38 11.09 41.31 4.48
C LYS A 38 11.62 40.26 3.50
N ALA A 39 12.30 40.70 2.44
CA ALA A 39 12.85 39.80 1.44
C ALA A 39 13.86 38.81 2.04
N GLN A 40 14.76 39.29 2.91
CA GLN A 40 15.73 38.43 3.58
C GLN A 40 15.06 37.43 4.53
N GLN A 41 14.16 37.88 5.40
CA GLN A 41 13.48 37.00 6.36
C GLN A 41 12.60 35.94 5.67
N ILE A 42 11.91 36.31 4.59
CA ILE A 42 11.11 35.36 3.81
C ILE A 42 12.03 34.31 3.18
N ARG A 43 13.18 34.71 2.62
CA ARG A 43 14.15 33.78 2.04
C ARG A 43 14.68 32.79 3.07
N ASP A 44 15.02 33.26 4.28
CA ASP A 44 15.53 32.40 5.35
C ASP A 44 14.46 31.39 5.79
N LEU A 45 13.21 31.82 5.92
CA LEU A 45 12.07 30.95 6.23
C LEU A 45 11.76 29.95 5.11
N GLU A 46 11.88 30.34 3.84
CA GLU A 46 11.71 29.44 2.69
C GLU A 46 12.81 28.35 2.64
N GLN A 47 14.04 28.69 3.02
CA GLN A 47 15.13 27.72 3.16
C GLN A 47 14.86 26.75 4.32
N GLU A 48 14.41 27.25 5.48
CA GLU A 48 14.00 26.42 6.61
C GLU A 48 12.87 25.45 6.24
N MET A 49 11.83 25.97 5.56
CA MET A 49 10.72 25.17 5.08
C MET A 49 11.17 24.07 4.11
N THR A 50 12.06 24.41 3.17
CA THR A 50 12.64 23.44 2.22
C THR A 50 13.41 22.34 2.94
N ALA A 51 14.23 22.71 3.94
CA ALA A 51 15.00 21.74 4.73
C ALA A 51 14.10 20.77 5.50
N ILE A 52 13.03 21.29 6.13
CA ILE A 52 12.03 20.47 6.83
C ILE A 52 11.32 19.54 5.85
N LYS A 53 10.86 20.05 4.71
CA LYS A 53 10.21 19.22 3.68
C LYS A 53 11.15 18.10 3.23
N HIS A 54 12.42 18.41 2.97
CA HIS A 54 13.39 17.40 2.55
C HIS A 54 13.60 16.30 3.61
N ASP A 55 13.78 16.65 4.89
CA ASP A 55 13.95 15.66 5.98
C ASP A 55 12.74 14.71 6.08
N TYR A 56 11.54 15.26 6.18
CA TYR A 56 10.34 14.45 6.34
C TYR A 56 9.97 13.68 5.06
N ASN A 57 10.19 14.25 3.88
CA ASN A 57 9.97 13.58 2.59
C ASN A 57 10.95 12.43 2.34
N ALA A 58 12.11 12.42 3.00
CA ALA A 58 13.00 11.25 2.97
C ALA A 58 12.59 10.19 4.02
N ARG A 59 12.20 10.63 5.22
CA ARG A 59 11.93 9.74 6.36
C ARG A 59 10.60 9.01 6.27
N ILE A 60 9.52 9.70 5.89
CA ILE A 60 8.17 9.13 5.88
C ILE A 60 8.04 7.98 4.86
N PRO A 61 8.44 8.14 3.57
CA PRO A 61 8.36 7.04 2.60
C PRO A 61 9.22 5.85 2.99
N ARG A 62 10.44 6.10 3.48
CA ARG A 62 11.33 5.02 3.95
C ARG A 62 10.69 4.21 5.07
N ALA A 63 10.07 4.89 6.03
CA ALA A 63 9.38 4.25 7.14
C ALA A 63 8.17 3.43 6.69
N LEU A 64 7.40 3.95 5.73
CA LEU A 64 6.24 3.24 5.17
C LEU A 64 6.68 2.00 4.39
N GLU A 65 7.79 2.07 3.65
CA GLU A 65 8.34 0.92 2.93
C GLU A 65 8.86 -0.15 3.90
N GLU A 66 9.60 0.24 4.95
CA GLU A 66 10.04 -0.69 5.99
C GLU A 66 8.86 -1.40 6.65
N LEU A 67 7.79 -0.66 6.99
CA LEU A 67 6.56 -1.21 7.56
C LEU A 67 5.83 -2.15 6.58
N LYS A 68 5.78 -1.81 5.30
CA LYS A 68 5.15 -2.62 4.27
C LYS A 68 5.86 -3.96 4.11
N LEU A 69 7.19 -3.94 4.05
CA LEU A 69 8.01 -5.15 3.97
C LEU A 69 7.86 -6.03 5.22
N GLU A 70 7.78 -5.43 6.41
CA GLU A 70 7.55 -6.16 7.65
C GLU A 70 6.15 -6.79 7.69
N ALA A 71 5.12 -6.04 7.28
CA ALA A 71 3.74 -6.52 7.24
C ALA A 71 3.56 -7.63 6.19
N GLU A 72 4.19 -7.52 5.03
CA GLU A 72 4.19 -8.56 3.99
C GLU A 72 4.84 -9.86 4.49
N LYS A 73 6.01 -9.76 5.12
CA LYS A 73 6.67 -10.92 5.75
C LYS A 73 5.79 -11.56 6.80
N ALA A 74 5.14 -10.75 7.65
CA ALA A 74 4.23 -11.25 8.68
C ALA A 74 2.94 -11.85 8.11
N TYR A 75 2.45 -11.35 6.98
CA TYR A 75 1.30 -11.92 6.27
C TYR A 75 1.64 -13.31 5.71
N ILE A 76 2.82 -13.44 5.09
CA ILE A 76 3.31 -14.72 4.57
C ILE A 76 3.56 -15.69 5.73
N SER A 77 4.22 -15.26 6.82
CA SER A 77 4.46 -16.16 7.96
C SER A 77 3.16 -16.63 8.60
N ALA A 78 2.14 -15.77 8.67
CA ALA A 78 0.83 -16.09 9.23
C ALA A 78 0.07 -17.19 8.46
N GLU A 79 0.43 -17.48 7.20
CA GLU A 79 -0.06 -18.65 6.46
C GLU A 79 0.41 -19.96 7.11
N TYR A 80 1.62 -19.94 7.69
CA TYR A 80 2.29 -21.12 8.24
C TYR A 80 2.28 -21.18 9.77
N ASP A 81 2.14 -20.05 10.46
CA ASP A 81 2.16 -19.99 11.93
C ASP A 81 1.02 -20.79 12.58
N GLY A 82 -0.10 -20.97 11.86
CA GLY A 82 -1.22 -21.82 12.29
C GLY A 82 -1.05 -23.32 11.98
N LEU A 83 0.00 -23.71 11.26
CA LEU A 83 0.17 -25.09 10.78
C LEU A 83 0.80 -26.02 11.82
N GLY A 84 1.56 -25.52 12.79
CA GLY A 84 2.09 -26.26 13.96
C GLY A 84 2.23 -27.78 13.76
N ASP A 85 1.46 -28.56 14.54
CA ASP A 85 1.44 -30.03 14.49
C ASP A 85 0.62 -30.62 13.31
N ASN A 86 -0.10 -29.78 12.55
CA ASN A 86 -0.96 -30.17 11.44
C ASN A 86 -0.29 -30.05 10.06
N VAL A 87 1.00 -29.71 9.99
CA VAL A 87 1.78 -29.62 8.74
C VAL A 87 1.63 -30.89 7.90
N ASN A 88 1.66 -32.06 8.53
CA ASN A 88 1.49 -33.34 7.83
C ASN A 88 0.10 -33.49 7.18
N VAL A 89 -0.96 -32.97 7.82
CA VAL A 89 -2.32 -33.03 7.28
C VAL A 89 -2.47 -32.12 6.08
N GLU A 90 -1.88 -30.92 6.12
CA GLU A 90 -1.89 -30.02 4.97
C GLU A 90 -1.04 -30.54 3.80
N ILE A 91 0.12 -31.18 4.06
CA ILE A 91 0.89 -31.87 3.02
C ILE A 91 0.05 -32.99 2.38
N LEU A 92 -0.67 -33.78 3.18
CA LEU A 92 -1.54 -34.84 2.64
C LEU A 92 -2.69 -34.27 1.79
N LYS A 93 -3.31 -33.17 2.21
CA LYS A 93 -4.32 -32.47 1.41
C LYS A 93 -3.73 -31.94 0.10
N GLU A 94 -2.55 -31.35 0.17
CA GLU A 94 -1.83 -30.82 -0.99
C GLU A 94 -1.49 -31.92 -2.00
N MET A 95 -1.01 -33.08 -1.53
CA MET A 95 -0.77 -34.26 -2.36
C MET A 95 -2.04 -34.79 -3.01
N ARG A 96 -3.14 -34.95 -2.24
CA ARG A 96 -4.44 -35.38 -2.79
C ARG A 96 -4.96 -34.40 -3.84
N ASN A 97 -4.82 -33.10 -3.60
CA ASN A 97 -5.22 -32.08 -4.56
C ASN A 97 -4.33 -32.09 -5.80
N GLN A 98 -3.05 -32.41 -5.67
CA GLN A 98 -2.14 -32.55 -6.81
C GLN A 98 -2.51 -33.76 -7.69
N GLU A 99 -2.76 -34.92 -7.09
CA GLU A 99 -3.21 -36.13 -7.79
C GLU A 99 -4.52 -35.87 -8.54
N LYS A 100 -5.51 -35.28 -7.86
CA LYS A 100 -6.78 -34.90 -8.48
C LYS A 100 -6.58 -33.87 -9.59
N ALA A 101 -5.68 -32.90 -9.42
CA ALA A 101 -5.36 -31.93 -10.47
C ALA A 101 -4.77 -32.60 -11.72
N ASP A 102 -3.92 -33.63 -11.56
CA ASP A 102 -3.38 -34.40 -12.69
C ASP A 102 -4.46 -35.19 -13.42
N GLU A 103 -5.38 -35.80 -12.69
CA GLU A 103 -6.54 -36.51 -13.26
C GLU A 103 -7.48 -35.57 -14.02
N LEU A 104 -7.79 -34.41 -13.42
CA LEU A 104 -8.61 -33.38 -14.03
C LEU A 104 -7.94 -32.82 -15.30
N ALA A 105 -6.65 -32.48 -15.25
CA ALA A 105 -5.93 -31.98 -16.41
C ALA A 105 -5.93 -32.99 -17.57
N LYS A 106 -5.80 -34.29 -17.29
CA LYS A 106 -5.92 -35.35 -18.31
C LYS A 106 -7.33 -35.44 -18.88
N SER A 107 -8.35 -35.38 -18.02
CA SER A 107 -9.76 -35.58 -18.41
C SER A 107 -10.35 -34.41 -19.17
N TYR A 108 -9.86 -33.20 -18.92
CA TYR A 108 -10.35 -31.94 -19.50
C TYR A 108 -9.39 -31.30 -20.50
N LYS A 109 -8.38 -32.03 -20.97
CA LYS A 109 -7.48 -31.56 -22.04
C LYS A 109 -8.29 -31.24 -23.30
N GLY A 110 -8.15 -30.02 -23.82
CA GLY A 110 -8.93 -29.50 -24.95
C GLY A 110 -10.38 -29.12 -24.59
N LYS A 111 -10.69 -29.02 -23.29
CA LYS A 111 -11.98 -28.59 -22.72
C LYS A 111 -11.75 -27.60 -21.57
N GLU A 112 -10.80 -26.70 -21.74
CA GLU A 112 -10.32 -25.76 -20.72
C GLU A 112 -11.45 -24.82 -20.24
N GLU A 113 -12.35 -24.39 -21.12
CA GLU A 113 -13.50 -23.55 -20.77
C GLU A 113 -14.46 -24.26 -19.79
N LEU A 114 -14.78 -25.53 -20.05
CA LEU A 114 -15.60 -26.33 -19.15
C LEU A 114 -14.92 -26.53 -17.79
N LEU A 115 -13.60 -26.72 -17.79
CA LEU A 115 -12.83 -26.83 -16.56
C LEU A 115 -12.85 -25.49 -15.78
N LEU A 116 -12.84 -24.35 -16.47
CA LEU A 116 -12.94 -23.03 -15.87
C LEU A 116 -14.30 -22.81 -15.19
N GLU A 117 -15.40 -23.18 -15.84
CA GLU A 117 -16.75 -23.12 -15.25
C GLU A 117 -16.86 -23.97 -13.99
N LEU A 118 -16.30 -25.19 -14.02
CA LEU A 118 -16.27 -26.07 -12.85
C LEU A 118 -15.39 -25.50 -11.73
N ALA A 119 -14.22 -24.97 -12.08
CA ALA A 119 -13.33 -24.34 -11.11
C ALA A 119 -14.01 -23.13 -10.43
N GLN A 120 -14.69 -22.28 -11.20
CA GLN A 120 -15.45 -21.15 -10.67
C GLN A 120 -16.51 -21.63 -9.68
N LYS A 121 -17.29 -22.66 -10.04
CA LYS A 121 -18.30 -23.24 -9.15
C LYS A 121 -17.71 -23.77 -7.84
N GLU A 122 -16.57 -24.46 -7.91
CA GLU A 122 -15.91 -25.03 -6.73
C GLU A 122 -15.33 -23.92 -5.84
N VAL A 123 -14.80 -22.84 -6.42
CA VAL A 123 -14.35 -21.65 -5.69
C VAL A 123 -15.51 -20.91 -5.04
N ASP A 124 -16.61 -20.69 -5.75
CA ASP A 124 -17.80 -19.99 -5.23
C ASP A 124 -18.45 -20.75 -4.05
N LEU A 125 -18.38 -22.08 -4.06
CA LEU A 125 -18.84 -22.94 -2.97
C LEU A 125 -17.82 -23.09 -1.83
N ASN A 126 -16.64 -22.46 -1.94
CA ASN A 126 -15.51 -22.65 -1.05
C ASN A 126 -15.16 -24.12 -0.79
N SER A 127 -15.16 -24.92 -1.85
CA SER A 127 -14.97 -26.37 -1.78
C SER A 127 -13.51 -26.72 -1.44
N PRO A 128 -13.25 -27.75 -0.61
CA PRO A 128 -11.90 -28.24 -0.37
C PRO A 128 -11.21 -28.80 -1.63
N HIS A 129 -11.97 -29.02 -2.70
CA HIS A 129 -11.44 -29.48 -3.99
C HIS A 129 -11.10 -28.35 -4.96
N ALA A 130 -11.52 -27.10 -4.69
CA ALA A 130 -11.24 -25.96 -5.55
C ALA A 130 -9.74 -25.82 -5.92
N PRO A 131 -8.77 -26.05 -5.00
CA PRO A 131 -7.35 -26.01 -5.35
C PRO A 131 -6.95 -27.00 -6.44
N ALA A 132 -7.58 -28.19 -6.50
CA ALA A 132 -7.28 -29.17 -7.53
C ALA A 132 -7.73 -28.71 -8.93
N TYR A 133 -8.90 -28.08 -9.03
CA TYR A 133 -9.40 -27.52 -10.29
C TYR A 133 -8.57 -26.32 -10.76
N ILE A 134 -8.21 -25.41 -9.85
CA ILE A 134 -7.33 -24.26 -10.16
C ILE A 134 -5.96 -24.76 -10.65
N LYS A 135 -5.35 -25.74 -9.98
CA LYS A 135 -4.07 -26.32 -10.42
C LYS A 135 -4.18 -27.03 -11.76
N ALA A 136 -5.29 -27.72 -12.03
CA ALA A 136 -5.53 -28.37 -13.31
C ALA A 136 -5.58 -27.33 -14.45
N LEU A 137 -6.28 -26.20 -14.26
CA LEU A 137 -6.30 -25.08 -15.22
C LEU A 137 -4.90 -24.54 -15.49
N ARG A 138 -4.13 -24.29 -14.42
CA ARG A 138 -2.74 -23.83 -14.53
C ARG A 138 -1.87 -24.77 -15.34
N LYS A 139 -1.99 -26.09 -15.11
CA LYS A 139 -1.22 -27.12 -15.85
C LYS A 139 -1.57 -27.16 -17.34
N LEU A 140 -2.82 -26.88 -17.69
CA LEU A 140 -3.27 -26.82 -19.08
C LEU A 140 -2.93 -25.49 -19.76
N GLY A 141 -2.40 -24.50 -19.01
CA GLY A 141 -2.14 -23.16 -19.53
C GLY A 141 -3.42 -22.36 -19.82
N GLY A 142 -4.54 -22.73 -19.20
CA GLY A 142 -5.81 -22.03 -19.35
C GLY A 142 -5.78 -20.65 -18.69
N TYR A 143 -6.51 -19.70 -19.27
CA TYR A 143 -6.71 -18.37 -18.68
C TYR A 143 -7.68 -18.44 -17.48
N GLY A 144 -7.50 -17.57 -16.49
CA GLY A 144 -8.45 -17.43 -15.37
C GLY A 144 -8.07 -18.17 -14.07
N ASP A 145 -6.96 -18.91 -14.04
CA ASP A 145 -6.49 -19.58 -12.82
C ASP A 145 -6.08 -18.59 -11.71
N ALA A 146 -5.36 -17.52 -12.06
CA ALA A 146 -4.86 -16.55 -11.09
C ALA A 146 -5.97 -15.77 -10.35
N PRO A 147 -7.01 -15.23 -11.03
CA PRO A 147 -8.16 -14.63 -10.35
C PRO A 147 -8.88 -15.60 -9.41
N LEU A 148 -9.08 -16.86 -9.84
CA LEU A 148 -9.71 -17.89 -9.02
C LEU A 148 -8.89 -18.26 -7.79
N GLU A 149 -7.57 -18.37 -7.93
CA GLU A 149 -6.68 -18.60 -6.79
C GLU A 149 -6.74 -17.44 -5.79
N ALA A 150 -6.75 -16.20 -6.27
CA ALA A 150 -6.86 -15.03 -5.42
C ALA A 150 -8.20 -15.01 -4.65
N GLN A 151 -9.31 -15.29 -5.33
CA GLN A 151 -10.63 -15.40 -4.70
C GLN A 151 -10.68 -16.51 -3.64
N PHE A 152 -10.17 -17.70 -3.96
CA PHE A 152 -10.15 -18.82 -3.02
C PHE A 152 -9.27 -18.53 -1.80
N LYS A 153 -8.07 -17.97 -2.00
CA LYS A 153 -7.19 -17.57 -0.89
C LYS A 153 -7.85 -16.54 0.01
N GLU A 154 -8.50 -15.54 -0.56
CA GLU A 154 -9.20 -14.50 0.20
C GLU A 154 -10.29 -15.10 1.12
N GLN A 155 -11.09 -16.04 0.60
CA GLN A 155 -12.15 -16.70 1.36
C GLN A 155 -11.61 -17.57 2.51
N ASN A 156 -10.40 -18.12 2.35
CA ASN A 156 -9.79 -19.05 3.30
C ASN A 156 -8.68 -18.43 4.17
N MET A 157 -8.51 -17.11 4.14
CA MET A 157 -7.54 -16.44 5.01
C MET A 157 -7.86 -16.70 6.49
N SER A 158 -6.82 -17.05 7.26
CA SER A 158 -6.88 -17.13 8.71
C SER A 158 -7.19 -15.76 9.32
N SER A 159 -7.66 -15.74 10.58
CA SER A 159 -7.91 -14.49 11.30
C SER A 159 -6.64 -13.63 11.41
N ILE A 160 -5.48 -14.27 11.58
CA ILE A 160 -4.18 -13.61 11.62
C ILE A 160 -3.84 -13.02 10.25
N GLN A 161 -4.02 -13.77 9.16
CA GLN A 161 -3.79 -13.27 7.79
C GLN A 161 -4.70 -12.07 7.48
N LYS A 162 -5.98 -12.11 7.87
CA LYS A 162 -6.91 -10.97 7.74
C LYS A 162 -6.40 -9.74 8.48
N GLN A 163 -5.98 -9.90 9.74
CA GLN A 163 -5.41 -8.81 10.52
C GLN A 163 -4.14 -8.22 9.88
N ARG A 164 -3.26 -9.06 9.32
CA ARG A 164 -2.05 -8.59 8.62
C ARG A 164 -2.38 -7.88 7.31
N LYS A 165 -3.37 -8.37 6.58
CA LYS A 165 -3.89 -7.70 5.38
C LYS A 165 -4.45 -6.31 5.71
N GLU A 166 -5.26 -6.18 6.76
CA GLU A 166 -5.77 -4.88 7.23
C GLU A 166 -4.63 -3.91 7.60
N GLN A 167 -3.55 -4.41 8.22
CA GLN A 167 -2.37 -3.61 8.52
C GLN A 167 -1.67 -3.11 7.24
N MET A 168 -1.51 -3.97 6.24
CA MET A 168 -0.96 -3.59 4.93
C MET A 168 -1.81 -2.52 4.25
N GLU A 169 -3.13 -2.68 4.25
CA GLU A 169 -4.06 -1.68 3.70
C GLU A 169 -3.96 -0.34 4.42
N ALA A 170 -3.82 -0.35 5.75
CA ALA A 170 -3.65 0.87 6.53
C ALA A 170 -2.35 1.61 6.17
N ILE A 171 -1.25 0.86 5.93
CA ILE A 171 0.03 1.42 5.47
C ILE A 171 -0.14 2.06 4.08
N VAL A 172 -0.80 1.37 3.14
CA VAL A 172 -1.07 1.88 1.79
C VAL A 172 -1.92 3.15 1.83
N ARG A 173 -2.97 3.20 2.67
CA ARG A 173 -3.79 4.41 2.85
C ARG A 173 -2.99 5.58 3.40
N GLU A 174 -2.06 5.32 4.33
CA GLU A 174 -1.19 6.39 4.86
C GLU A 174 -0.21 6.89 3.80
N GLN A 175 0.35 6.01 2.97
CA GLN A 175 1.18 6.40 1.82
C GLN A 175 0.41 7.30 0.85
N GLN A 176 -0.82 6.92 0.47
CA GLN A 176 -1.68 7.76 -0.38
C GLN A 176 -1.99 9.11 0.26
N THR A 177 -2.24 9.14 1.57
CA THR A 177 -2.49 10.38 2.31
C THR A 177 -1.26 11.30 2.25
N PHE A 178 -0.06 10.74 2.41
CA PHE A 178 1.18 11.49 2.31
C PHE A 178 1.43 12.05 0.89
N GLU A 179 1.12 11.27 -0.16
CA GLU A 179 1.20 11.73 -1.55
C GLU A 179 0.22 12.88 -1.84
N ILE A 180 -0.99 12.82 -1.29
CA ILE A 180 -1.97 13.91 -1.38
C ILE A 180 -1.45 15.17 -0.67
N ASP A 181 -0.90 15.03 0.55
CA ASP A 181 -0.31 16.15 1.28
C ASP A 181 0.79 16.84 0.44
N GLN A 182 1.64 16.06 -0.23
CA GLN A 182 2.66 16.60 -1.14
C GLN A 182 2.06 17.28 -2.38
N ALA A 183 1.03 16.70 -2.99
CA ALA A 183 0.39 17.25 -4.19
C ALA A 183 -0.37 18.56 -3.89
N GLN A 184 -1.04 18.67 -2.73
CA GLN A 184 -1.75 19.87 -2.33
C GLN A 184 -0.82 21.06 -2.07
N GLU A 185 0.43 20.81 -1.66
CA GLU A 185 1.43 21.86 -1.55
C GLU A 185 1.77 22.48 -2.89
N HIS A 186 1.83 21.69 -3.96
CA HIS A 186 2.05 22.19 -5.32
C HIS A 186 0.82 22.88 -5.94
N SER A 187 -0.28 23.05 -5.20
CA SER A 187 -1.50 23.68 -5.69
C SER A 187 -1.37 25.21 -5.84
N PRO A 188 -2.33 25.88 -6.53
CA PRO A 188 -2.24 27.26 -7.03
C PRO A 188 -1.85 28.32 -5.99
N LEU A 189 -2.01 28.07 -4.69
CA LEU A 189 -1.61 29.01 -3.64
C LEU A 189 -0.08 29.18 -3.56
N GLN A 190 0.71 28.11 -3.72
CA GLN A 190 2.17 28.23 -3.83
C GLN A 190 2.60 28.83 -5.17
N ALA A 191 1.88 28.52 -6.26
CA ALA A 191 2.11 29.14 -7.56
C ALA A 191 1.82 30.65 -7.53
N ALA A 192 0.78 31.10 -6.84
CA ALA A 192 0.45 32.51 -6.62
C ALA A 192 1.46 33.20 -5.70
N ILE A 193 1.88 32.54 -4.62
CA ILE A 193 2.93 33.01 -3.70
C ILE A 193 4.28 33.19 -4.40
N MET A 194 4.62 32.33 -5.35
CA MET A 194 5.82 32.40 -6.19
C MET A 194 5.67 33.43 -7.31
N ALA A 195 4.54 33.48 -8.02
CA ALA A 195 4.27 34.45 -9.08
C ALA A 195 4.33 35.91 -8.55
N GLU A 196 3.80 36.16 -7.36
CA GLU A 196 3.94 37.47 -6.68
C GLU A 196 5.38 37.74 -6.22
N ALA A 197 6.10 36.74 -5.72
CA ALA A 197 7.48 36.91 -5.25
C ALA A 197 8.47 37.21 -6.40
N TYR A 198 8.20 36.68 -7.60
CA TYR A 198 9.01 36.88 -8.81
C TYR A 198 8.47 37.96 -9.75
N GLY A 199 7.38 38.65 -9.39
CA GLY A 199 6.81 39.73 -10.21
C GLY A 199 6.30 39.29 -11.58
N LEU A 200 6.00 38.00 -11.75
CA LEU A 200 5.45 37.43 -12.97
C LEU A 200 3.93 37.60 -12.91
N LYS A 201 3.41 38.65 -13.55
CA LYS A 201 1.99 38.82 -13.86
C LYS A 201 1.72 38.44 -15.31
#